data_AF-A7KN86-F1
#
_entry.id   AF-A7KN86-F1
#
_cell.length_a   1.000
_cell.length_b   1.000
_cell.length_c   1.000
_cell.angle_alpha   90.00
_cell.angle_beta   90.00
_cell.angle_gamma   90.00
#
_symmetry.space_group_name_H-M   'P 1'
#
loop_
_entity.id
_entity.type
_entity.pdbx_description
1 polymer ?
#
loop_
_entity_poly.entity_id
_entity_poly.type
_entity_poly.pdbx_seq_one_letter_code
_entity_poly.pdbx_strand_id
1 'polypeptide(L)' 'AVPSRGRLFITVLCGGADRPVAELGGLTPFEAAATPHLDDLARRGSSAAL' A
#
# COMPACT_ATOMS: atom_id res chain seq x y z
N ALA A 1 -0.55 -27.46 -21.11
CA ALA A 1 0.64 -26.64 -20.78
C ALA A 1 0.73 -26.50 -19.27
N VAL A 2 1.91 -26.68 -18.66
CA VAL A 2 2.09 -26.43 -17.22
C VAL A 2 2.01 -24.92 -17.00
N PRO A 3 1.17 -24.40 -16.07
CA PRO A 3 1.14 -22.98 -15.78
C PRO A 3 2.53 -22.53 -15.34
N SER A 4 3.08 -21.50 -15.96
CA SER A 4 4.33 -20.91 -15.48
C SER A 4 4.13 -20.49 -14.03
N ARG A 5 4.96 -20.98 -13.11
CA ARG A 5 4.91 -20.52 -11.72
C ARG A 5 5.13 -19.01 -11.70
N GLY A 6 4.21 -18.27 -11.09
CA GLY A 6 4.35 -16.84 -10.89
C GLY A 6 5.60 -16.53 -10.07
N ARG A 7 6.15 -15.32 -10.24
CA ARG A 7 7.21 -14.80 -9.37
C ARG A 7 6.59 -14.08 -8.18
N LEU A 8 7.18 -14.25 -7.00
CA LEU A 8 6.80 -13.53 -5.79
C LEU A 8 7.73 -12.35 -5.56
N PHE A 9 7.16 -11.18 -5.33
CA PHE A 9 7.87 -9.97 -4.91
C PHE A 9 7.33 -9.55 -3.56
N ILE A 10 8.21 -9.29 -2.60
CA ILE A 10 7.86 -8.78 -1.27
C ILE A 10 8.53 -7.41 -1.12
N THR A 11 7.72 -6.39 -0.83
CA THR A 11 8.19 -5.03 -0.57
C THR A 11 7.80 -4.65 0.84
N VAL A 12 8.77 -4.22 1.65
CA VAL A 12 8.54 -3.77 3.03
C VAL A 12 8.79 -2.27 3.09
N LEU A 13 7.73 -1.51 3.35
CA LEU A 13 7.80 -0.08 3.59
C LEU A 13 8.09 0.16 5.08
N CYS A 14 9.36 0.29 5.43
CA CYS A 14 9.77 0.56 6.81
C CYS A 14 9.18 1.90 7.26
N GLY A 15 8.42 1.90 8.36
CA GLY A 15 7.76 3.11 8.88
C GLY A 15 6.60 3.62 8.02
N GLY A 16 6.01 2.79 7.15
CA GLY A 16 4.90 3.20 6.29
C GLY A 16 3.58 3.48 7.04
N ALA A 17 3.47 3.08 8.31
CA ALA A 17 2.33 3.39 9.16
C ALA A 17 2.64 4.60 10.06
N ASP A 18 1.64 5.46 10.24
CA ASP A 18 1.73 6.64 11.11
C ASP A 18 0.36 6.99 11.69
N ARG A 19 0.28 8.07 12.46
CA ARG A 19 -0.95 8.64 12.99
C ARG A 19 -1.48 9.76 12.08
N PRO A 20 -2.80 10.01 12.08
CA PRO A 20 -3.37 11.22 11.52
C PRO A 20 -2.73 12.51 12.05
N VAL A 21 -2.49 13.48 11.18
CA VAL A 21 -1.93 14.79 11.54
C VAL A 21 -2.80 15.94 11.01
N ALA A 22 -2.90 17.03 11.79
CA ALA A 22 -3.83 18.12 11.52
C ALA A 22 -3.49 18.89 10.24
N GLU A 23 -2.20 19.06 9.96
CA GLU A 23 -1.66 19.76 8.80
C GLU A 23 -1.98 19.07 7.47
N LEU A 24 -2.31 17.77 7.51
CA LEU A 24 -2.74 16.98 6.35
C LEU A 24 -4.26 16.80 6.30
N GLY A 25 -5.02 17.63 7.01
CA GLY A 25 -6.48 17.53 7.06
C GLY A 25 -6.98 16.31 7.84
N GLY A 26 -6.19 15.79 8.78
CA GLY A 26 -6.54 14.61 9.56
C GLY A 26 -6.22 13.28 8.87
N LEU A 27 -5.38 13.31 7.83
CA LEU A 27 -4.83 12.11 7.18
C LEU A 27 -3.50 11.70 7.81
N THR A 28 -3.13 10.43 7.67
CA THR A 28 -1.75 9.98 7.83
C THR A 28 -0.89 10.49 6.65
N PRO A 29 0.45 10.58 6.80
CA PRO A 29 1.33 10.91 5.67
C PRO A 29 1.17 9.95 4.49
N PHE A 30 0.86 8.68 4.74
CA PHE A 30 0.72 7.68 3.69
C PHE A 30 -0.60 7.80 2.92
N GLU A 31 -1.69 8.20 3.57
CA GLU A 31 -2.97 8.52 2.92
C GLU A 31 -2.91 9.85 2.14
N ALA A 32 -2.17 10.84 2.64
CA ALA A 32 -2.04 12.13 1.98
C ALA A 32 -1.12 12.09 0.74
N ALA A 33 -0.22 11.10 0.66
CA ALA A 33 0.72 10.95 -0.44
C ALA A 33 0.02 10.45 -1.72
N ALA A 34 0.40 11.00 -2.88
CA ALA A 34 -0.01 10.44 -4.16
C ALA A 34 0.71 9.10 -4.41
N THR A 35 0.02 7.97 -4.20
CA THR A 35 0.59 6.62 -4.35
C THR A 35 -0.14 5.78 -5.41
N PRO A 36 -0.28 6.26 -6.67
CA PRO A 36 -1.18 5.67 -7.66
C PRO A 36 -0.91 4.19 -7.96
N HIS A 37 0.33 3.72 -7.82
CA HIS A 37 0.69 2.32 -8.01
C HIS A 37 0.26 1.42 -6.84
N LEU A 38 0.39 1.91 -5.60
CA LEU A 38 -0.06 1.18 -4.42
C LEU A 38 -1.59 1.19 -4.35
N ASP A 39 -2.23 2.30 -4.73
CA ASP A 39 -3.69 2.40 -4.86
C ASP A 39 -4.24 1.38 -5.87
N ASP A 40 -3.58 1.25 -7.02
CA ASP A 40 -3.96 0.31 -8.08
C ASP A 40 -3.70 -1.16 -7.68
N LEU A 41 -2.66 -1.42 -6.88
CA LEU A 41 -2.43 -2.73 -6.28
C LEU A 41 -3.52 -3.08 -5.25
N ALA A 42 -3.86 -2.17 -4.35
CA ALA A 42 -4.91 -2.36 -3.35
C ALA A 42 -6.28 -2.59 -4.02
N ARG A 43 -6.60 -1.80 -5.06
CA ARG A 43 -7.86 -1.92 -5.82
C ARG A 43 -8.03 -3.25 -6.54
N ARG A 44 -6.94 -3.81 -7.11
CA ARG A 44 -6.99 -5.08 -7.85
C ARG A 44 -6.69 -6.31 -6.99
N GLY A 45 -6.18 -6.09 -5.79
CA GLY A 45 -5.72 -7.13 -4.88
C GLY A 45 -6.61 -7.24 -3.64
N SER A 46 -5.99 -7.59 -2.53
CA SER A 46 -6.62 -7.63 -1.22
C SER A 46 -5.74 -6.88 -0.23
N SER A 47 -6.36 -6.13 0.67
CA SER A 47 -5.72 -5.35 1.71
C SER A 47 -6.28 -5.74 3.07
N ALA A 48 -5.42 -5.84 4.06
CA ALA A 48 -5.79 -6.11 5.44
C ALA A 48 -4.82 -5.38 6.39
N ALA A 49 -5.32 -5.00 7.56
CA ALA A 49 -4.53 -4.57 8.69
C ALA A 49 -4.72 -5.58 9.84
N LEU A 50 -3.68 -5.81 10.63
CA LEU A 50 -3.71 -6.64 11.84
C LEU A 50 -3.86 -5.77 13.07
#